data_AF-A0AA39PXG8-F1
#
_entry.id   AF-A0AA39PXG8-F1
#
_cell.length_a   1.000
_cell.length_b   1.000
_cell.length_c   1.000
_cell.angle_alpha   90.00
_cell.angle_beta   90.00
_cell.angle_gamma   90.00
#
_symmetry.space_group_name_H-M   'P 1'
#
loop_
_entity.id
_entity.type
_entity.pdbx_description
1 polymer ?
#
loop_
_entity_poly.entity_id
_entity_poly.type
_entity_poly.pdbx_seq_one_letter_code
_entity_poly.pdbx_strand_id
1 'polypeptide(L)' 'VSALLAKATGNTTYLDAAISSVTFIQSHFSNEEHVIKDNISARKNDLCSSGSGMNPYNYGLFIEGLAILDSISENATM' A
#
# COMPACT_ATOMS: atom_id res chain seq x y z
N VAL A 1 5.03 6.12 3.20
CA VAL A 1 6.02 7.19 2.91
C VAL A 1 5.80 7.85 1.55
N SER A 2 5.75 7.12 0.43
CA SER A 2 5.59 7.71 -0.91
C SER A 2 4.38 8.64 -1.03
N ALA A 3 3.22 8.26 -0.48
CA ALA A 3 2.02 9.12 -0.49
C ALA A 3 2.24 10.47 0.22
N LEU A 4 2.92 10.47 1.38
CA LEU A 4 3.29 11.70 2.10
C LEU A 4 4.23 12.57 1.27
N LEU A 5 5.24 11.96 0.63
CA LEU A 5 6.17 12.69 -0.23
C LEU A 5 5.46 13.29 -1.45
N ALA A 6 4.56 12.53 -2.08
CA ALA A 6 3.72 13.02 -3.17
C ALA A 6 2.91 14.25 -2.73
N LYS A 7 2.25 14.17 -1.56
CA LYS A 7 1.49 15.29 -0.98
C LYS A 7 2.35 16.51 -0.67
N ALA A 8 3.53 16.30 -0.07
CA ALA A 8 4.39 17.40 0.35
C ALA A 8 5.09 18.10 -0.83
N THR A 9 5.32 17.39 -1.94
CA THR A 9 6.17 17.89 -3.03
C THR A 9 5.43 18.12 -4.34
N GLY A 10 4.24 17.54 -4.52
CA GLY A 10 3.55 17.50 -5.80
C GLY A 10 4.29 16.70 -6.89
N ASN A 11 5.32 15.93 -6.52
CA ASN A 11 6.14 15.20 -7.48
C ASN A 11 5.47 13.88 -7.87
N THR A 12 5.22 13.72 -9.18
CA THR A 12 4.55 12.56 -9.77
C THR A 12 5.30 11.25 -9.55
N THR A 13 6.63 11.27 -9.41
CA THR A 13 7.42 10.06 -9.13
C THR A 13 6.99 9.41 -7.82
N TYR A 14 6.71 10.22 -6.79
CA TYR A 14 6.25 9.70 -5.50
C TYR A 14 4.77 9.28 -5.55
N LEU A 15 3.95 9.95 -6.37
CA LEU A 15 2.57 9.55 -6.62
C LEU A 15 2.52 8.18 -7.28
N ASP A 16 3.26 7.98 -8.37
CA ASP A 16 3.35 6.71 -9.10
C ASP A 16 3.87 5.59 -8.20
N ALA A 17 4.89 5.87 -7.39
CA ALA A 17 5.42 4.92 -6.42
C ALA A 17 4.37 4.56 -5.33
N ALA A 18 3.58 5.53 -4.87
CA ALA A 18 2.53 5.30 -3.89
C ALA A 18 1.39 4.44 -4.46
N ILE A 19 0.93 4.75 -5.68
CA ILE A 19 -0.08 3.96 -6.41
C ILE A 19 0.42 2.52 -6.62
N SER A 20 1.65 2.36 -7.11
CA SER A 20 2.26 1.05 -7.32
C SER A 20 2.36 0.24 -6.04
N SER A 21 2.71 0.89 -4.91
CA SER A 21 2.80 0.25 -3.60
C SER A 21 1.42 -0.23 -3.11
N VAL A 22 0.37 0.59 -3.25
CA VAL A 22 -1.00 0.22 -2.88
C VAL A 22 -1.46 -0.98 -3.70
N THR A 23 -1.29 -0.93 -5.03
CA THR A 23 -1.67 -2.03 -5.93
C THR A 23 -0.98 -3.33 -5.54
N PHE A 24 0.32 -3.28 -5.21
CA PHE A 24 1.08 -4.46 -4.79
C PHE A 24 0.58 -5.02 -3.46
N ILE A 25 0.35 -4.17 -2.46
CA ILE A 25 -0.16 -4.58 -1.14
C ILE A 25 -1.56 -5.20 -1.30
N GLN A 26 -2.47 -4.57 -2.04
CA GLN A 26 -3.80 -5.12 -2.27
C GLN A 26 -3.77 -6.46 -3.01
N SER A 27 -2.90 -6.60 -4.00
CA SER A 27 -2.84 -7.80 -4.85
C SER A 27 -2.21 -9.01 -4.14
N HIS A 28 -1.31 -8.77 -3.18
CA HIS A 28 -0.48 -9.85 -2.61
C HIS A 28 -0.55 -10.00 -1.09
N PHE A 29 -0.92 -8.95 -0.37
CA PHE A 29 -1.00 -8.96 1.10
C PHE A 29 -2.44 -8.93 1.61
N SER A 30 -3.41 -8.50 0.79
CA SER A 30 -4.82 -8.56 1.16
C SER A 30 -5.38 -9.98 1.04
N ASN A 31 -6.19 -10.41 1.99
CA ASN A 31 -7.08 -11.57 1.83
C ASN A 31 -8.48 -11.13 1.33
N GLU A 32 -9.42 -12.07 1.26
CA GLU A 32 -10.82 -11.85 0.87
C GLU A 32 -11.61 -10.94 1.84
N GLU A 33 -11.13 -10.77 3.06
CA GLU A 33 -11.72 -9.90 4.10
C GLU A 33 -11.07 -8.51 4.11
N HIS A 34 -10.26 -8.17 3.10
CA HIS A 34 -9.48 -6.94 3.01
C HIS A 34 -8.45 -6.76 4.12
N VAL A 35 -8.01 -7.87 4.69
CA VAL A 35 -7.09 -7.93 5.82
C VAL A 35 -5.65 -7.97 5.31
N ILE A 36 -4.81 -7.02 5.76
CA ILE A 36 -3.41 -6.89 5.33
C ILE A 36 -2.52 -7.82 6.16
N LYS A 37 -1.94 -8.81 5.49
CA LYS A 37 -1.02 -9.78 6.08
C LYS A 37 0.36 -9.16 6.37
N ASP A 38 1.12 -9.84 7.21
CA ASP A 38 2.41 -9.33 7.67
C ASP A 38 3.52 -9.36 6.63
N ASN A 39 3.60 -10.43 5.84
CA ASN A 39 4.68 -10.65 4.90
C ASN A 39 4.29 -11.57 3.74
N ILE A 40 5.13 -11.57 2.72
CA ILE A 40 5.12 -12.51 1.61
C ILE A 40 6.50 -13.18 1.52
N SER A 41 6.53 -14.48 1.27
CA SER A 41 7.80 -15.20 1.13
C SER A 41 8.39 -15.02 -0.26
N ALA A 42 9.64 -14.55 -0.33
CA ALA A 42 10.42 -14.49 -1.57
C ALA A 42 11.26 -15.76 -1.81
N ARG A 43 11.09 -16.82 -1.01
CA ARG A 43 11.82 -18.07 -1.20
C ARG A 43 11.33 -18.77 -2.47
N LYS A 44 12.27 -19.33 -3.24
CA LYS A 44 12.00 -19.96 -4.55
C LYS A 44 10.83 -20.96 -4.56
N ASN A 45 10.68 -21.73 -3.49
CA ASN A 45 9.68 -22.81 -3.41
C ASN A 45 8.40 -22.40 -2.67
N ASP A 46 8.34 -21.19 -2.12
CA ASP A 46 7.22 -20.75 -1.30
C ASP A 46 6.11 -20.09 -2.14
N LEU A 47 6.33 -19.94 -3.45
CA LEU A 47 5.35 -19.42 -4.43
C LEU A 47 4.66 -18.13 -4.00
N CYS A 48 5.40 -17.21 -3.38
CA CYS A 48 4.86 -15.96 -2.86
C CYS A 48 3.71 -16.17 -1.85
N SER A 49 3.77 -17.25 -1.07
CA SER A 49 2.83 -17.46 0.03
C SER A 49 2.96 -16.34 1.06
N SER A 50 1.81 -15.90 1.57
CA SER A 50 1.73 -14.85 2.57
C SER A 50 1.62 -15.42 3.97
N GLY A 51 2.30 -14.79 4.93
CA GLY A 51 2.23 -15.17 6.34
C GLY A 51 0.83 -15.01 6.92
N SER A 52 0.51 -15.78 7.97
CA SER A 52 -0.77 -15.69 8.68
C SER A 52 -0.83 -14.59 9.74
N GLY A 53 0.28 -13.88 9.97
CA GLY A 53 0.34 -12.78 10.93
C GLY A 53 -0.57 -11.63 10.53
N MET A 54 -1.46 -11.24 11.45
CA MET A 54 -2.36 -10.10 11.31
C MET A 54 -2.03 -9.09 12.40
N ASN A 55 -1.19 -8.11 12.06
CA ASN A 55 -0.77 -7.09 13.00
C ASN A 55 -1.50 -5.77 12.73
N PRO A 56 -2.20 -5.17 13.71
CA PRO A 56 -3.01 -3.96 13.52
C PRO A 56 -2.26 -2.80 12.86
N TYR A 57 -0.95 -2.66 13.11
CA TYR A 57 -0.15 -1.58 12.51
C TYR A 57 -0.06 -1.67 10.98
N ASN A 58 -0.11 -2.87 10.38
CA ASN A 58 -0.08 -3.02 8.91
C ASN A 58 -1.31 -2.38 8.26
N TYR A 59 -2.47 -2.51 8.91
CA TYR A 59 -3.75 -1.91 8.50
C TYR A 59 -3.72 -0.42 8.70
N GLY A 60 -3.29 0.03 9.89
CA GLY A 60 -3.22 1.44 10.23
C GLY A 60 -2.38 2.21 9.22
N LEU A 61 -1.18 1.70 8.90
CA LEU A 61 -0.28 2.32 7.93
C LEU A 61 -0.83 2.24 6.50
N PHE A 62 -1.50 1.14 6.14
CA PHE A 62 -2.11 1.01 4.82
C PHE A 62 -3.28 2.00 4.63
N ILE A 63 -4.17 2.10 5.61
CA ILE A 63 -5.30 3.05 5.63
C ILE A 63 -4.79 4.50 5.63
N GLU A 64 -3.76 4.82 6.41
CA GLU A 64 -3.13 6.14 6.40
C GLU A 64 -2.62 6.49 4.98
N GLY A 65 -1.91 5.55 4.34
CA GLY A 65 -1.42 5.71 2.97
C GLY A 65 -2.54 5.96 1.96
N LEU A 66 -3.64 5.20 2.05
CA LEU A 66 -4.83 5.38 1.21
C LEU A 66 -5.49 6.74 1.42
N ALA A 67 -5.70 7.15 2.68
CA ALA A 67 -6.33 8.44 2.99
C ALA A 67 -5.51 9.63 2.47
N ILE A 68 -4.18 9.53 2.52
CA ILE A 68 -3.29 10.57 1.96
C ILE A 68 -3.39 10.59 0.44
N LEU A 69 -3.34 9.43 -0.21
CA LEU A 69 -3.48 9.29 -1.67
C LEU A 69 -4.81 9.87 -2.17
N ASP A 70 -5.90 9.55 -1.48
CA ASP A 70 -7.23 10.08 -1.76
C ASP A 70 -7.23 11.61 -1.70
N SER A 71 -6.69 12.18 -0.61
CA SER A 71 -6.62 13.65 -0.40
C SER A 71 -5.82 14.43 -1.45
N ILE A 72 -4.97 13.76 -2.23
CA ILE A 72 -4.18 14.39 -3.30
C ILE A 72 -4.68 14.02 -4.71
N SER A 73 -5.47 12.96 -4.82
CA SER A 73 -6.09 12.54 -6.08
C SER A 73 -7.31 13.40 -6.41
N GLU A 74 -8.08 13.82 -5.39
CA GLU A 74 -9.17 14.79 -5.56
C GLU A 74 -8.67 16.16 -6.08
N ASN A 75 -7.41 16.52 -5.77
CA ASN A 75 -6.77 17.75 -6.25
C ASN A 75 -6.25 17.66 -7.70
N ALA A 76 -6.12 16.45 -8.27
CA ALA A 76 -5.66 16.25 -9.65
C ALA A 76 -6.79 16.41 -10.69
N THR A 77 -8.05 16.51 -10.24
CA THR A 77 -9.26 16.66 -11.08
C THR A 77 -9.88 18.06 -11.08
N MET A 78 -9.12 19.12 -10.78
CA MET A 78 -9.56 20.52 -10.98
C MET A 78 -8.82 21.22 -12.11
#